data_AF-A0A7X7G0P4-F1
#
_entry.id   AF-A0A7X7G0P4-F1
#
_cell.length_a   1.000
_cell.length_b   1.000
_cell.length_c   1.000
_cell.angle_alpha   90.00
_cell.angle_beta   90.00
_cell.angle_gamma   90.00
#
_symmetry.space_group_name_H-M   'P 1'
#
loop_
_entity.id
_entity.type
_entity.pdbx_description
1 polymer ?
#
loop_
_entity_poly.entity_id
_entity_poly.type
_entity_poly.pdbx_seq_one_letter_code
_entity_poly.pdbx_strand_id
1 'polypeptide(L)'
;EAGSGTPLPGWLGVIAGPDAADTNGLPVRVLDPGGACFREMRSDSGEVALGRVIAFRARPLVPRPGAGLSGDSALLGLEDGRILLWTRKLGRGRIFASGLAFTPEWSTLPMRAGFVVLARAMALAGGAEDTGAQLVAGRTWHPPAAWTQLFFRVNAVCGPAVKWEGAVRDGFAPARAGVMSAAAADSPGAARPGRPARPEMLLSVRASEAEGVWRFVEGGSVPALRGAAHSVAGYRDPAALLKAVRAREAARPLRHIALFLAMAALLAEALAATPRGRRNKAEGGERV
;
A
#
# COMPACT_ATOMS: atom_id res chain seq x y z
N GLU A 1 -26.18 23.08 33.50
CA GLU A 1 -26.30 24.24 32.61
C GLU A 1 -26.13 23.76 31.17
N ALA A 2 -27.13 24.01 30.33
CA ALA A 2 -27.17 23.52 28.95
C ALA A 2 -26.32 24.44 28.05
N GLY A 3 -25.19 23.92 27.56
CA GLY A 3 -24.34 24.63 26.61
C GLY A 3 -25.10 24.93 25.32
N SER A 4 -25.30 26.22 25.06
CA SER A 4 -25.89 26.80 23.86
C SER A 4 -25.03 26.48 22.63
N GLY A 5 -25.23 25.32 22.03
CA GLY A 5 -24.72 24.99 20.71
C GLY A 5 -25.78 25.30 19.65
N THR A 6 -25.36 25.91 18.54
CA THR A 6 -26.20 26.07 17.34
C THR A 6 -26.87 24.73 17.01
N PRO A 7 -28.20 24.68 16.85
CA PRO A 7 -28.89 23.43 16.57
C PRO A 7 -28.37 22.84 15.26
N LEU A 8 -27.91 21.59 15.32
CA LEU A 8 -27.41 20.90 14.13
C LEU A 8 -28.55 20.76 13.10
N PRO A 9 -28.28 21.00 11.80
CA PRO A 9 -29.27 20.83 10.75
C PRO A 9 -29.89 19.43 10.74
N GLY A 10 -31.21 19.35 10.57
CA GLY A 10 -31.94 18.08 10.66
C GLY A 10 -31.56 17.03 9.62
N TRP A 11 -31.06 17.45 8.47
CA TRP A 11 -30.61 16.55 7.40
C TRP A 11 -29.36 15.72 7.78
N LEU A 12 -28.61 16.11 8.80
CA LEU A 12 -27.46 15.36 9.32
C LEU A 12 -27.87 14.01 9.96
N GLY A 13 -29.13 13.86 10.39
CA GLY A 13 -29.61 12.63 11.02
C GLY A 13 -29.08 12.37 12.43
N VAL A 14 -28.25 13.26 12.97
CA VAL A 14 -27.70 13.18 14.34
C VAL A 14 -27.89 14.50 15.08
N ILE A 15 -27.82 14.44 16.41
CA ILE A 15 -27.69 15.60 17.30
C ILE A 15 -26.44 15.44 18.17
N ALA A 16 -25.90 16.57 18.65
CA ALA A 16 -24.83 16.55 19.62
C ALA A 16 -25.40 16.18 21.00
N GLY A 17 -24.85 15.15 21.60
CA GLY A 17 -25.09 14.73 22.97
C GLY A 17 -24.34 15.61 23.98
N PRO A 18 -24.35 15.21 25.26
CA PRO A 18 -23.65 15.92 26.32
C PRO A 18 -22.12 15.82 26.12
N ASP A 19 -21.40 16.85 26.57
CA ASP A 19 -19.94 16.86 26.50
C ASP A 19 -19.35 15.70 27.31
N ALA A 20 -18.36 15.04 26.73
CA ALA A 20 -17.57 13.99 27.34
C ALA A 20 -16.12 14.45 27.40
N ALA A 21 -15.57 14.60 28.60
CA ALA A 21 -14.18 14.97 28.80
C ALA A 21 -13.58 14.12 29.91
N ASP A 22 -12.35 13.65 29.69
CA ASP A 22 -11.57 12.91 30.68
C ASP A 22 -10.08 13.22 30.48
N THR A 23 -9.41 13.66 31.55
CA THR A 23 -7.97 13.93 31.56
C THR A 23 -7.13 12.66 31.36
N ASN A 24 -7.65 11.50 31.76
CA ASN A 24 -7.00 10.20 31.51
C ASN A 24 -7.23 9.70 30.07
N GLY A 25 -8.16 10.35 29.35
CA GLY A 25 -8.49 10.05 27.97
C GLY A 25 -9.43 8.86 27.83
N LEU A 26 -10.40 9.02 26.93
CA LEU A 26 -11.43 8.03 26.61
C LEU A 26 -10.98 7.21 25.39
N PRO A 27 -10.86 5.88 25.49
CA PRO A 27 -10.50 5.03 24.35
C PRO A 27 -11.56 5.12 23.25
N VAL A 28 -11.09 5.32 22.02
CA VAL A 28 -11.92 5.31 20.81
C VAL A 28 -11.78 3.97 20.12
N ARG A 29 -12.91 3.40 19.71
CA ARG A 29 -13.03 2.15 18.96
C ARG A 29 -13.76 2.35 17.64
N VAL A 30 -13.52 1.41 16.73
CA VAL A 30 -14.27 1.27 15.48
C VAL A 30 -15.58 0.54 15.79
N LEU A 31 -16.71 1.15 15.44
CA LEU A 31 -18.04 0.57 15.65
C LEU A 31 -18.52 -0.22 14.42
N ASP A 32 -18.22 0.28 13.22
CA ASP A 32 -18.52 -0.38 11.94
C ASP A 32 -17.25 -0.52 11.09
N PRO A 33 -16.51 -1.64 11.20
CA PRO A 33 -15.36 -1.95 10.35
C PRO A 33 -15.71 -2.09 8.86
N GLY A 34 -16.98 -2.36 8.55
CA GLY A 34 -17.50 -2.49 7.19
C GLY A 34 -17.55 -1.17 6.43
N GLY A 35 -17.57 -0.04 7.14
CA GLY A 35 -17.69 1.30 6.60
C GLY A 35 -16.69 1.60 5.47
N ALA A 36 -17.16 2.19 4.38
CA ALA A 36 -16.34 2.35 3.16
C ALA A 36 -15.08 3.20 3.37
N CYS A 37 -15.08 4.12 4.34
CA CYS A 37 -13.91 4.91 4.69
C CYS A 37 -12.77 4.08 5.29
N PHE A 38 -13.07 2.87 5.77
CA PHE A 38 -12.08 1.95 6.34
C PHE A 38 -11.52 0.96 5.32
N ARG A 39 -12.02 0.94 4.08
CA ARG A 39 -11.63 -0.05 3.07
C ARG A 39 -10.12 -0.20 2.88
N GLU A 40 -9.40 0.91 2.81
CA GLU A 40 -7.93 0.94 2.62
C GLU A 40 -7.13 0.71 3.91
N MET A 41 -7.80 0.77 5.07
CA MET A 41 -7.19 0.55 6.38
C MET A 41 -7.46 -0.86 6.93
N ARG A 42 -8.28 -1.67 6.26
CA ARG A 42 -8.57 -3.03 6.68
C ARG A 42 -7.41 -3.96 6.33
N SER A 43 -6.97 -4.73 7.32
CA SER A 43 -6.13 -5.90 7.10
C SER A 43 -6.91 -7.04 6.46
N ASP A 44 -6.20 -8.10 6.07
CA ASP A 44 -6.81 -9.35 5.58
C ASP A 44 -7.70 -10.03 6.65
N SER A 45 -7.50 -9.73 7.94
CA SER A 45 -8.37 -10.18 9.03
C SER A 45 -9.62 -9.32 9.22
N GLY A 46 -9.79 -8.25 8.44
CA GLY A 46 -10.90 -7.30 8.55
C GLY A 46 -10.72 -6.24 9.65
N GLU A 47 -9.58 -6.24 10.34
CA GLU A 47 -9.28 -5.26 11.38
C GLU A 47 -8.88 -3.92 10.77
N VAL A 48 -9.43 -2.83 11.29
CA VAL A 48 -9.10 -1.47 10.82
C VAL A 48 -7.86 -0.96 11.54
N ALA A 49 -6.78 -0.76 10.79
CA ALA A 49 -5.49 -0.27 11.29
C ALA A 49 -5.48 1.24 11.61
N LEU A 50 -6.43 1.71 12.45
CA LEU A 50 -6.49 3.09 12.93
C LEU A 50 -5.46 3.37 14.04
N GLY A 51 -4.98 2.30 14.69
CA GLY A 51 -4.17 2.36 15.90
C GLY A 51 -5.00 2.75 17.13
N ARG A 52 -4.33 2.82 18.30
CA ARG A 52 -4.98 3.21 19.55
C ARG A 52 -5.28 4.71 19.57
N VAL A 53 -6.54 5.07 19.41
CA VAL A 53 -7.01 6.45 19.47
C VAL A 53 -7.60 6.73 20.85
N ILE A 54 -7.27 7.90 21.40
CA ILE A 54 -7.72 8.40 22.70
C ILE A 54 -8.35 9.78 22.46
N ALA A 55 -9.54 9.99 22.99
CA ALA A 55 -10.25 11.26 23.01
C ALA A 55 -10.18 11.87 24.41
N PHE A 56 -9.61 13.07 24.55
CA PHE A 56 -9.60 13.82 25.81
C PHE A 56 -10.88 14.64 25.99
N ARG A 57 -11.46 15.07 24.86
CA ARG A 57 -12.73 15.80 24.79
C ARG A 57 -13.52 15.32 23.58
N ALA A 58 -14.82 15.21 23.73
CA ALA A 58 -15.74 14.83 22.67
C ALA A 58 -17.14 15.36 22.97
N ARG A 59 -17.95 15.52 21.92
CA ARG A 59 -19.39 15.72 21.99
C ARG A 59 -20.06 14.55 21.27
N PRO A 60 -20.28 13.41 21.94
CA PRO A 60 -20.82 12.24 21.29
C PRO A 60 -22.12 12.50 20.53
N LEU A 61 -22.32 11.81 19.43
CA LEU A 61 -23.45 11.98 18.54
C LEU A 61 -24.58 11.03 18.95
N VAL A 62 -25.81 11.53 18.91
CA VAL A 62 -27.02 10.75 19.15
C VAL A 62 -27.82 10.71 17.84
N PRO A 63 -28.11 9.52 17.27
CA PRO A 63 -28.95 9.40 16.10
C PRO A 63 -30.36 9.95 16.36
N ARG A 64 -30.92 10.69 15.41
CA ARG A 64 -32.32 11.13 15.48
C ARG A 64 -33.27 9.97 15.21
N PRO A 65 -34.53 10.03 15.67
CA PRO A 65 -35.57 9.10 15.24
C PRO A 65 -35.67 9.06 13.71
N GLY A 66 -35.60 7.88 13.10
CA GLY A 66 -35.55 7.69 11.65
C GLY A 66 -34.13 7.76 11.03
N ALA A 67 -33.09 7.93 11.83
CA ALA A 67 -31.70 7.64 11.44
C ALA A 67 -31.43 6.13 11.56
N GLY A 68 -30.64 5.57 10.63
CA GLY A 68 -30.46 4.12 10.48
C GLY A 68 -31.14 3.53 9.24
N LEU A 69 -31.50 4.38 8.27
CA LEU A 69 -31.91 3.94 6.93
C LEU A 69 -30.70 3.36 6.17
N SER A 70 -30.96 2.59 5.10
CA SER A 70 -29.90 2.00 4.27
C SER A 70 -28.85 3.05 3.85
N GLY A 71 -27.62 2.92 4.35
CA GLY A 71 -26.50 3.83 4.07
C GLY A 71 -26.10 4.78 5.21
N ASP A 72 -26.80 4.73 6.34
CA ASP A 72 -26.40 5.36 7.61
C ASP A 72 -25.51 4.39 8.42
N SER A 73 -24.43 4.88 9.05
CA SER A 73 -23.59 4.05 9.92
C SER A 73 -22.83 4.85 10.98
N ALA A 74 -22.66 4.25 12.15
CA ALA A 74 -21.76 4.72 13.20
C ALA A 74 -20.37 4.11 12.99
N LEU A 75 -19.38 4.93 12.65
CA LEU A 75 -18.05 4.49 12.24
C LEU A 75 -17.09 4.39 13.41
N LEU A 76 -17.03 5.42 14.24
CA LEU A 76 -16.20 5.49 15.45
C LEU A 76 -17.08 5.78 16.65
N GLY A 77 -16.67 5.26 17.80
CA GLY A 77 -17.31 5.54 19.08
C GLY A 77 -16.34 5.37 20.23
N LEU A 78 -16.79 5.77 21.40
CA LEU A 78 -16.14 5.43 22.65
C LEU A 78 -16.34 3.94 22.95
N GLU A 79 -15.53 3.41 23.86
CA GLU A 79 -15.60 2.02 24.30
C GLU A 79 -16.98 1.64 24.86
N ASP A 80 -17.64 2.59 25.54
CA ASP A 80 -19.02 2.47 26.03
C ASP A 80 -20.10 2.54 24.95
N GLY A 81 -19.72 2.72 23.68
CA GLY A 81 -20.63 2.76 22.53
C GLY A 81 -21.18 4.13 22.16
N ARG A 82 -20.86 5.20 22.91
CA ARG A 82 -21.24 6.56 22.50
C ARG A 82 -20.56 6.92 21.17
N ILE A 83 -21.35 7.33 20.17
CA ILE A 83 -20.87 7.52 18.79
C ILE A 83 -20.03 8.80 18.70
N LEU A 84 -18.91 8.75 17.99
CA LEU A 84 -18.05 9.90 17.73
C LEU A 84 -17.98 10.29 16.25
N LEU A 85 -18.08 9.32 15.35
CA LEU A 85 -18.10 9.56 13.90
C LEU A 85 -19.28 8.85 13.28
N TRP A 86 -20.12 9.61 12.60
CA TRP A 86 -21.32 9.13 11.93
C TRP A 86 -21.25 9.43 10.44
N THR A 87 -21.77 8.52 9.62
CA THR A 87 -21.93 8.74 8.18
C THR A 87 -23.39 8.55 7.77
N ARG A 88 -23.81 9.34 6.78
CA ARG A 88 -25.11 9.22 6.11
C ARG A 88 -24.96 9.41 4.61
N LYS A 89 -25.71 8.62 3.83
CA LYS A 89 -25.90 8.87 2.39
C LYS A 89 -26.92 9.99 2.19
N LEU A 90 -26.57 11.02 1.42
CA LEU A 90 -27.49 12.09 1.04
C LEU A 90 -27.43 12.28 -0.49
N GLY A 91 -28.49 11.86 -1.18
CA GLY A 91 -28.52 11.84 -2.65
C GLY A 91 -27.43 10.92 -3.21
N ARG A 92 -26.53 11.50 -4.04
CA ARG A 92 -25.36 10.80 -4.61
C ARG A 92 -24.10 10.91 -3.74
N GLY A 93 -24.12 11.77 -2.73
CA GLY A 93 -22.97 12.03 -1.86
C GLY A 93 -23.07 11.33 -0.51
N ARG A 94 -22.02 11.49 0.28
CA ARG A 94 -21.95 11.05 1.67
C ARG A 94 -21.55 12.22 2.55
N ILE A 95 -22.13 12.28 3.73
CA ILE A 95 -21.81 13.27 4.74
C ILE A 95 -21.30 12.56 5.98
N PHE A 96 -20.30 13.15 6.59
CA PHE A 96 -19.75 12.72 7.88
C PHE A 96 -20.05 13.79 8.93
N ALA A 97 -20.52 13.34 10.09
CA ALA A 97 -20.64 14.16 11.28
C ALA A 97 -19.65 13.64 12.31
N SER A 98 -18.83 14.53 12.87
CA SER A 98 -17.86 14.20 13.91
C SER A 98 -18.22 14.93 15.20
N GLY A 99 -18.38 14.16 16.29
CA GLY A 99 -18.40 14.64 17.66
C GLY A 99 -17.01 14.83 18.25
N LEU A 100 -15.95 14.51 17.49
CA LEU A 100 -14.56 14.62 17.88
C LEU A 100 -13.86 15.69 17.03
N ALA A 101 -13.17 16.65 17.66
CA ALA A 101 -12.31 17.55 16.92
C ALA A 101 -11.00 16.86 16.53
N PHE A 102 -10.53 17.07 15.31
CA PHE A 102 -9.29 16.50 14.78
C PHE A 102 -8.08 17.37 15.14
N THR A 103 -7.95 17.70 16.41
CA THR A 103 -6.82 18.47 16.94
C THR A 103 -6.18 17.72 18.11
N PRO A 104 -4.86 17.85 18.32
CA PRO A 104 -4.16 17.15 19.40
C PRO A 104 -4.71 17.44 20.80
N GLU A 105 -5.33 18.62 21.01
CA GLU A 105 -5.92 19.01 22.29
C GLU A 105 -7.19 18.22 22.63
N TRP A 106 -7.88 17.71 21.61
CA TRP A 106 -9.12 16.94 21.77
C TRP A 106 -8.90 15.44 21.62
N SER A 107 -7.93 15.03 20.79
CA SER A 107 -7.65 13.60 20.58
C SER A 107 -6.25 13.33 20.05
N THR A 108 -5.81 12.10 20.23
CA THR A 108 -4.58 11.58 19.60
C THR A 108 -4.79 11.17 18.14
N LEU A 109 -6.02 11.24 17.60
CA LEU A 109 -6.36 10.82 16.25
C LEU A 109 -5.46 11.46 15.17
N PRO A 110 -5.30 12.80 15.10
CA PRO A 110 -4.47 13.44 14.06
C PRO A 110 -2.99 13.04 14.12
N MET A 111 -2.53 12.47 15.24
CA MET A 111 -1.16 11.99 15.43
C MET A 111 -0.98 10.53 14.99
N ARG A 112 -2.05 9.83 14.55
CA ARG A 112 -1.99 8.45 14.08
C ARG A 112 -1.80 8.39 12.57
N ALA A 113 -0.99 7.45 12.09
CA ALA A 113 -0.78 7.22 10.67
C ALA A 113 -2.10 6.94 9.92
N GLY A 114 -3.03 6.22 10.55
CA GLY A 114 -4.35 5.93 9.99
C GLY A 114 -5.23 7.17 9.76
N PHE A 115 -4.95 8.31 10.40
CA PHE A 115 -5.77 9.52 10.25
C PHE A 115 -5.72 10.09 8.83
N VAL A 116 -4.55 10.12 8.19
CA VAL A 116 -4.42 10.65 6.82
C VAL A 116 -5.23 9.79 5.84
N VAL A 117 -5.18 8.47 6.01
CA VAL A 117 -5.95 7.52 5.19
C VAL A 117 -7.45 7.71 5.44
N LEU A 118 -7.88 7.83 6.70
CA LEU A 118 -9.26 8.11 7.06
C LEU A 118 -9.75 9.44 6.47
N ALA A 119 -8.99 10.53 6.64
CA ALA A 119 -9.34 11.85 6.12
C ALA A 119 -9.48 11.87 4.60
N ARG A 120 -8.53 11.22 3.90
CA ARG A 120 -8.62 11.03 2.44
C ARG A 120 -9.85 10.22 2.06
N ALA A 121 -10.10 9.10 2.72
CA ALA A 121 -11.23 8.25 2.41
C ALA A 121 -12.57 8.95 2.67
N MET A 122 -12.67 9.79 3.72
CA MET A 122 -13.83 10.64 3.98
C MET A 122 -14.00 11.73 2.90
N ALA A 123 -12.92 12.35 2.45
CA ALA A 123 -12.96 13.37 1.40
C ALA A 123 -13.36 12.81 0.02
N LEU A 124 -12.97 11.57 -0.27
CA LEU A 124 -13.30 10.86 -1.52
C LEU A 124 -14.61 10.06 -1.43
N ALA A 125 -15.21 9.96 -0.23
CA ALA A 125 -16.42 9.20 -0.02
C ALA A 125 -17.63 9.94 -0.62
N GLY A 126 -18.18 9.37 -1.68
CA GLY A 126 -19.22 10.00 -2.50
C GLY A 126 -18.90 9.98 -3.99
N GLY A 127 -17.66 9.62 -4.37
CA GLY A 127 -17.41 9.09 -5.70
C GLY A 127 -18.27 7.85 -5.92
N ALA A 128 -18.74 7.64 -7.15
CA ALA A 128 -19.21 6.31 -7.54
C ALA A 128 -18.11 5.32 -7.11
N GLU A 129 -18.49 4.16 -6.57
CA GLU A 129 -17.49 3.09 -6.48
C GLU A 129 -16.92 2.93 -7.87
N ASP A 130 -15.66 3.32 -8.06
CA ASP A 130 -14.94 3.10 -9.31
C ASP A 130 -15.05 1.62 -9.53
N THR A 131 -15.94 1.26 -10.46
CA THR A 131 -16.26 -0.12 -10.74
C THR A 131 -15.01 -0.59 -11.44
N GLY A 132 -14.19 -1.37 -10.75
CA GLY A 132 -12.88 -1.78 -11.23
C GLY A 132 -12.93 -3.22 -11.72
N ALA A 133 -12.25 -3.51 -12.83
CA ALA A 133 -12.01 -4.88 -13.27
C ALA A 133 -10.50 -5.16 -13.29
N GLN A 134 -10.12 -6.36 -12.86
CA GLN A 134 -8.75 -6.84 -12.97
C GLN A 134 -8.64 -7.75 -14.19
N LEU A 135 -7.71 -7.43 -15.08
CA LEU A 135 -7.48 -8.14 -16.33
C LEU A 135 -6.06 -8.72 -16.37
N VAL A 136 -5.86 -9.65 -17.30
CA VAL A 136 -4.54 -10.19 -17.65
C VAL A 136 -4.27 -9.84 -19.10
N ALA A 137 -3.06 -9.37 -19.38
CA ALA A 137 -2.63 -9.05 -20.72
C ALA A 137 -2.80 -10.28 -21.66
N GLY A 138 -3.29 -10.04 -22.86
CA GLY A 138 -3.60 -11.06 -23.86
C GLY A 138 -4.96 -11.73 -23.69
N ARG A 139 -5.70 -11.49 -22.59
CA ARG A 139 -7.06 -12.02 -22.42
C ARG A 139 -8.11 -11.01 -22.82
N THR A 140 -9.11 -11.48 -23.58
CA THR A 140 -10.25 -10.65 -23.97
C THR A 140 -11.14 -10.38 -22.76
N TRP A 141 -11.47 -9.11 -22.57
CA TRP A 141 -12.43 -8.62 -21.60
C TRP A 141 -13.65 -8.05 -22.30
N HIS A 142 -14.82 -8.32 -21.74
CA HIS A 142 -16.07 -7.71 -22.19
C HIS A 142 -16.63 -6.79 -21.10
N PRO A 143 -17.18 -5.62 -21.48
CA PRO A 143 -17.90 -4.78 -20.56
C PRO A 143 -19.03 -5.50 -19.82
N PRO A 144 -19.39 -5.07 -18.61
CA PRO A 144 -20.51 -5.64 -17.87
C PRO A 144 -21.82 -5.53 -18.65
N ALA A 145 -22.71 -6.51 -18.51
CA ALA A 145 -24.04 -6.50 -19.16
C ALA A 145 -24.91 -5.29 -18.81
N ALA A 146 -24.58 -4.56 -17.74
CA ALA A 146 -25.21 -3.29 -17.37
C ALA A 146 -24.92 -2.15 -18.36
N TRP A 147 -23.91 -2.28 -19.22
CA TRP A 147 -23.64 -1.32 -20.29
C TRP A 147 -24.59 -1.61 -21.45
N THR A 148 -25.59 -0.75 -21.61
CA THR A 148 -26.62 -0.89 -22.66
C THR A 148 -26.14 -0.43 -24.03
N GLN A 149 -24.94 0.14 -24.11
CA GLN A 149 -24.34 0.66 -25.34
C GLN A 149 -23.77 -0.45 -26.22
N LEU A 150 -23.80 -0.23 -27.53
CA LEU A 150 -23.25 -1.19 -28.52
C LEU A 150 -21.73 -1.10 -28.65
N PHE A 151 -21.13 0.04 -28.27
CA PHE A 151 -19.70 0.29 -28.38
C PHE A 151 -19.12 0.71 -27.04
N PHE A 152 -17.81 0.57 -26.92
CA PHE A 152 -17.05 1.13 -25.80
C PHE A 152 -15.65 1.53 -26.23
N ARG A 153 -15.02 2.32 -25.37
CA ARG A 153 -13.65 2.80 -25.56
C ARG A 153 -12.80 2.43 -24.38
N VAL A 154 -11.52 2.26 -24.65
CA VAL A 154 -10.49 2.06 -23.64
C VAL A 154 -9.35 3.04 -23.89
N ASN A 155 -9.00 3.82 -22.87
CA ASN A 155 -7.86 4.74 -22.89
C ASN A 155 -6.87 4.34 -21.79
N ALA A 156 -5.58 4.44 -22.08
CA ALA A 156 -4.56 4.31 -21.03
C ALA A 156 -4.63 5.49 -20.06
N VAL A 157 -4.63 5.18 -18.77
CA VAL A 157 -4.50 6.14 -17.67
C VAL A 157 -3.05 6.12 -17.18
N CYS A 158 -2.45 4.94 -17.07
CA CYS A 158 -1.06 4.74 -16.68
C CYS A 158 -0.46 3.53 -17.41
N GLY A 159 0.78 3.66 -17.87
CA GLY A 159 1.48 2.63 -18.65
C GLY A 159 1.52 2.93 -20.15
N PRO A 160 1.62 1.90 -21.02
CA PRO A 160 1.72 2.08 -22.46
C PRO A 160 0.50 2.81 -23.03
N ALA A 161 0.73 3.71 -23.98
CA ALA A 161 -0.35 4.43 -24.64
C ALA A 161 -1.29 3.44 -25.35
N VAL A 162 -2.55 3.41 -24.92
CA VAL A 162 -3.63 2.63 -25.51
C VAL A 162 -4.78 3.58 -25.77
N LYS A 163 -5.29 3.55 -27.00
CA LYS A 163 -6.54 4.19 -27.40
C LYS A 163 -7.26 3.21 -28.31
N TRP A 164 -8.34 2.63 -27.80
CA TRP A 164 -9.08 1.58 -28.47
C TRP A 164 -10.57 1.88 -28.43
N GLU A 165 -11.28 1.50 -29.50
CA GLU A 165 -12.73 1.59 -29.62
C GLU A 165 -13.23 0.40 -30.42
N GLY A 166 -14.32 -0.22 -29.96
CA GLY A 166 -14.90 -1.38 -30.62
C GLY A 166 -16.28 -1.72 -30.09
N ALA A 167 -16.93 -2.71 -30.72
CA ALA A 167 -18.24 -3.16 -30.28
C ALA A 167 -18.12 -3.99 -29.00
N VAL A 168 -19.12 -3.95 -28.13
CA VAL A 168 -19.16 -4.72 -26.88
C VAL A 168 -19.00 -6.23 -27.14
N ARG A 169 -19.54 -6.72 -28.27
CA ARG A 169 -19.44 -8.12 -28.69
C ARG A 169 -18.02 -8.56 -29.05
N ASP A 170 -17.17 -7.65 -29.53
CA ASP A 170 -15.81 -7.97 -29.98
C ASP A 170 -14.86 -8.06 -28.77
N GLY A 171 -15.19 -7.34 -27.69
CA GLY A 171 -14.37 -7.28 -26.48
C GLY A 171 -13.05 -6.55 -26.71
N PHE A 172 -12.29 -6.41 -25.64
CA PHE A 172 -10.99 -5.74 -25.64
C PHE A 172 -9.94 -6.65 -25.02
N ALA A 173 -8.85 -6.90 -25.75
CA ALA A 173 -7.72 -7.68 -25.26
C ALA A 173 -6.49 -6.77 -25.09
N PRO A 174 -6.13 -6.36 -23.86
CA PRO A 174 -4.96 -5.51 -23.64
C PRO A 174 -3.67 -6.28 -23.91
N ALA A 175 -2.78 -5.77 -24.75
CA ALA A 175 -1.52 -6.44 -25.07
C ALA A 175 -0.45 -6.32 -23.96
N ARG A 176 -0.60 -5.34 -23.05
CA ARG A 176 0.40 -5.02 -22.01
C ARG A 176 -0.28 -4.66 -20.68
N ALA A 177 0.47 -4.84 -19.60
CA ALA A 177 0.08 -4.41 -18.26
C ALA A 177 -0.03 -2.88 -18.15
N GLY A 178 -0.88 -2.41 -17.25
CA GLY A 178 -1.14 -0.98 -17.03
C GLY A 178 -2.51 -0.72 -16.42
N VAL A 179 -2.83 0.56 -16.25
CA VAL A 179 -4.16 1.02 -15.81
C VAL A 179 -4.83 1.73 -16.97
N MET A 180 -6.07 1.34 -17.26
CA MET A 180 -6.85 1.90 -18.36
C MET A 180 -8.22 2.35 -17.83
N SER A 181 -8.86 3.32 -18.49
CA SER A 181 -10.27 3.64 -18.25
C SER A 181 -11.09 3.16 -19.44
N ALA A 182 -12.18 2.47 -19.13
CA ALA A 182 -13.16 2.02 -20.10
C ALA A 182 -14.43 2.85 -19.94
N ALA A 183 -14.98 3.33 -21.05
CA ALA A 183 -16.21 4.10 -21.05
C ALA A 183 -17.14 3.66 -22.17
N ALA A 184 -18.43 3.57 -21.87
CA ALA A 184 -19.45 3.24 -22.86
C ALA A 184 -19.52 4.30 -23.99
N ALA A 185 -19.84 3.86 -25.21
CA ALA A 185 -19.94 4.71 -26.39
C ALA A 185 -21.21 4.42 -27.20
N ASP A 186 -21.98 5.47 -27.54
CA ASP A 186 -23.20 5.32 -28.33
C ASP A 186 -22.91 5.05 -29.82
N SER A 187 -21.73 5.44 -30.31
CA SER A 187 -21.31 5.29 -31.71
C SER A 187 -19.79 5.35 -31.83
N PRO A 188 -19.20 4.71 -32.87
CA PRO A 188 -17.79 4.84 -33.20
C PRO A 188 -17.41 6.32 -33.39
N GLY A 189 -16.33 6.80 -32.76
CA GLY A 189 -15.81 8.15 -32.99
C GLY A 189 -16.56 9.31 -32.32
N ALA A 190 -17.66 9.07 -31.61
CA ALA A 190 -18.37 10.07 -30.81
C ALA A 190 -17.56 10.55 -29.57
N ALA A 191 -16.45 11.25 -29.76
CA ALA A 191 -15.73 11.94 -28.69
C ALA A 191 -16.42 13.29 -28.43
N ARG A 192 -17.26 13.38 -27.39
CA ARG A 192 -17.69 14.68 -26.87
C ARG A 192 -16.90 14.99 -25.60
N PRO A 193 -15.99 15.97 -25.63
CA PRO A 193 -15.46 16.56 -24.41
C PRO A 193 -16.64 17.19 -23.65
N GLY A 194 -16.73 16.95 -22.34
CA GLY A 194 -17.61 17.74 -21.46
C GLY A 194 -18.97 17.17 -21.08
N ARG A 195 -19.25 15.86 -21.23
CA ARG A 195 -20.46 15.26 -20.63
C ARG A 195 -20.12 14.17 -19.59
N PRO A 196 -20.24 14.47 -18.28
CA PRO A 196 -19.99 13.51 -17.21
C PRO A 196 -21.26 12.70 -16.97
N ALA A 197 -21.49 11.64 -17.76
CA ALA A 197 -22.70 10.82 -17.60
C ALA A 197 -22.61 9.41 -18.21
N ARG A 198 -21.42 8.79 -18.31
CA ARG A 198 -21.33 7.39 -18.73
C ARG A 198 -20.59 6.58 -17.68
N PRO A 199 -20.96 5.30 -17.47
CA PRO A 199 -20.22 4.44 -16.57
C PRO A 199 -18.78 4.37 -17.08
N GLU A 200 -17.87 4.90 -16.28
CA GLU A 200 -16.44 4.80 -16.48
C GLU A 200 -15.93 3.74 -15.50
N MET A 201 -15.18 2.78 -16.01
CA MET A 201 -14.66 1.64 -15.25
C MET A 201 -13.14 1.64 -15.38
N LEU A 202 -12.45 1.50 -14.26
CA LEU A 202 -11.00 1.36 -14.27
C LEU A 202 -10.62 -0.10 -14.49
N LEU A 203 -9.75 -0.35 -15.46
CA LEU A 203 -9.21 -1.66 -15.77
C LEU A 203 -7.76 -1.72 -15.27
N SER A 204 -7.49 -2.58 -14.31
CA SER A 204 -6.15 -2.89 -13.84
C SER A 204 -5.64 -4.13 -14.58
N VAL A 205 -4.71 -3.97 -15.52
CA VAL A 205 -4.18 -5.05 -16.33
C VAL A 205 -2.84 -5.52 -15.77
N ARG A 206 -2.76 -6.80 -15.40
CA ARG A 206 -1.53 -7.50 -15.01
C ARG A 206 -0.89 -8.18 -16.22
N ALA A 207 0.42 -8.37 -16.22
CA ALA A 207 1.15 -9.09 -17.26
C ALA A 207 0.87 -10.61 -17.22
N SER A 208 0.56 -11.16 -16.04
CA SER A 208 0.27 -12.58 -15.83
C SER A 208 -0.67 -12.78 -14.65
N GLU A 209 -1.38 -13.92 -14.62
CA GLU A 209 -2.17 -14.36 -13.45
C GLU A 209 -1.32 -14.56 -12.19
N ALA A 210 -0.04 -14.88 -12.36
CA ALA A 210 0.91 -15.06 -11.26
C ALA A 210 1.38 -13.72 -10.65
N GLU A 211 1.16 -12.60 -11.33
CA GLU A 211 1.56 -11.29 -10.83
C GLU A 211 0.70 -10.89 -9.62
N GLY A 212 1.33 -10.62 -8.48
CA GLY A 212 0.63 -10.29 -7.22
C GLY A 212 0.15 -11.50 -6.41
N VAL A 213 0.49 -12.74 -6.80
CA VAL A 213 0.26 -13.94 -5.98
C VAL A 213 1.42 -14.10 -4.99
N TRP A 214 1.10 -14.31 -3.70
CA TRP A 214 2.04 -14.41 -2.57
C TRP A 214 3.12 -15.51 -2.70
N ARG A 215 2.95 -16.45 -3.62
CA ARG A 215 3.91 -17.52 -3.93
C ARG A 215 4.50 -17.33 -5.32
N PHE A 216 5.52 -16.49 -5.40
CA PHE A 216 6.26 -16.25 -6.64
C PHE A 216 7.19 -17.41 -7.03
N VAL A 217 7.55 -18.26 -6.05
CA VAL A 217 8.37 -19.46 -6.23
C VAL A 217 7.80 -20.56 -5.34
N GLU A 218 7.33 -21.65 -5.94
CA GLU A 218 7.00 -22.88 -5.21
C GLU A 218 8.21 -23.82 -5.19
N GLY A 219 8.67 -24.18 -3.99
CA GLY A 219 9.83 -25.06 -3.81
C GLY A 219 11.18 -24.33 -3.64
N GLY A 220 12.26 -25.11 -3.58
CA GLY A 220 13.60 -24.64 -3.23
C GLY A 220 14.45 -24.11 -4.40
N SER A 221 13.89 -23.96 -5.59
CA SER A 221 14.64 -23.62 -6.81
C SER A 221 13.94 -22.58 -7.68
N VAL A 222 14.73 -21.68 -8.26
CA VAL A 222 14.31 -20.66 -9.22
C VAL A 222 14.68 -21.16 -10.63
N PRO A 223 13.71 -21.44 -11.52
CA PRO A 223 13.99 -21.96 -12.86
C PRO A 223 14.94 -21.07 -13.67
N ALA A 224 14.84 -19.75 -13.52
CA ALA A 224 15.73 -18.78 -14.18
C ALA A 224 17.20 -18.85 -13.73
N LEU A 225 17.49 -19.47 -12.58
CA LEU A 225 18.84 -19.66 -12.04
C LEU A 225 19.34 -21.10 -12.23
N ARG A 226 18.74 -21.88 -13.14
CA ARG A 226 19.16 -23.25 -13.45
C ARG A 226 20.61 -23.22 -13.94
N GLY A 227 21.52 -23.76 -13.14
CA GLY A 227 22.98 -23.78 -13.40
C GLY A 227 23.81 -22.91 -12.45
N ALA A 228 23.18 -21.99 -11.72
CA ALA A 228 23.84 -21.23 -10.66
C ALA A 228 23.47 -21.81 -9.28
N ALA A 229 24.44 -21.88 -8.37
CA ALA A 229 24.18 -22.26 -6.98
C ALA A 229 23.30 -21.18 -6.33
N HIS A 230 22.06 -21.54 -5.98
CA HIS A 230 21.11 -20.63 -5.33
C HIS A 230 20.28 -21.38 -4.29
N SER A 231 19.66 -20.62 -3.40
CA SER A 231 18.67 -21.16 -2.46
C SER A 231 17.53 -20.18 -2.30
N VAL A 232 16.30 -20.69 -2.25
CA VAL A 232 15.10 -19.88 -2.02
C VAL A 232 14.78 -19.91 -0.53
N ALA A 233 14.63 -18.73 0.07
CA ALA A 233 14.23 -18.58 1.47
C ALA A 233 12.96 -17.73 1.55
N GLY A 234 12.00 -18.16 2.38
CA GLY A 234 10.74 -17.43 2.57
C GLY A 234 10.93 -16.15 3.38
N TYR A 235 10.24 -15.08 2.97
CA TYR A 235 10.26 -13.78 3.66
C TYR A 235 9.29 -13.75 4.87
N ARG A 236 9.37 -14.74 5.76
CA ARG A 236 8.55 -14.76 6.99
C ARG A 236 9.27 -14.14 8.19
N ASP A 237 10.60 -14.17 8.18
CA ASP A 237 11.45 -13.56 9.21
C ASP A 237 12.66 -12.87 8.55
N PRO A 238 12.61 -11.53 8.38
CA PRO A 238 13.69 -10.76 7.76
C PRO A 238 15.02 -10.84 8.53
N ALA A 239 14.98 -10.98 9.87
CA ALA A 239 16.17 -11.00 10.71
C ALA A 239 16.93 -12.32 10.57
N ALA A 240 16.20 -13.45 10.55
CA ALA A 240 16.78 -14.76 10.28
C ALA A 240 17.39 -14.84 8.87
N LEU A 241 16.72 -14.25 7.87
CA LEU A 241 17.21 -14.21 6.49
C LEU A 241 18.53 -13.41 6.39
N LEU A 242 18.58 -12.22 6.97
CA LEU A 242 19.80 -11.38 7.00
C LEU A 242 20.96 -12.09 7.69
N LYS A 243 20.70 -12.80 8.79
CA LYS A 243 21.72 -13.60 9.50
C LYS A 243 22.26 -14.73 8.63
N ALA A 244 21.39 -15.43 7.90
CA ALA A 244 21.78 -16.50 6.99
C ALA A 244 22.58 -16.00 5.78
N VAL A 245 22.21 -14.85 5.21
CA VAL A 245 22.96 -14.20 4.13
C VAL A 245 24.35 -13.79 4.61
N ARG A 246 24.46 -13.10 5.75
CA ARG A 246 25.75 -12.68 6.32
C ARG A 246 26.64 -13.87 6.67
N ALA A 247 26.08 -14.98 7.16
CA ALA A 247 26.84 -16.20 7.42
C ALA A 247 27.42 -16.82 6.15
N ARG A 248 26.71 -16.71 5.01
CA ARG A 248 27.18 -17.21 3.71
C ARG A 248 28.16 -16.26 3.03
N GLU A 249 28.00 -14.96 3.21
CA GLU A 249 29.02 -13.97 2.83
C GLU A 249 30.30 -14.12 3.66
N ALA A 250 30.19 -14.61 4.90
CA ALA A 250 31.32 -14.94 5.77
C ALA A 250 32.03 -16.25 5.38
N ALA A 251 31.60 -16.96 4.32
CA ALA A 251 32.38 -18.05 3.74
C ALA A 251 33.72 -17.47 3.28
N ARG A 252 34.80 -17.84 4.00
CA ARG A 252 36.13 -17.26 3.88
C ARG A 252 36.55 -17.22 2.42
N PRO A 253 36.76 -16.04 1.82
CA PRO A 253 37.13 -15.97 0.43
C PRO A 253 38.54 -16.58 0.28
N LEU A 254 38.67 -17.57 -0.60
CA LEU A 254 39.95 -18.20 -0.99
C LEU A 254 41.05 -17.17 -1.26
N ARG A 255 40.68 -15.94 -1.62
CA ARG A 255 41.57 -14.77 -1.75
C ARG A 255 42.46 -14.53 -0.53
N HIS A 256 42.01 -14.77 0.71
CA HIS A 256 42.83 -14.55 1.90
C HIS A 256 43.86 -15.65 2.09
N ILE A 257 43.51 -16.89 1.75
CA ILE A 257 44.44 -18.03 1.73
C ILE A 257 45.47 -17.84 0.62
N ALA A 258 45.03 -17.48 -0.59
CA ALA A 258 45.91 -17.20 -1.72
C ALA A 258 46.84 -16.00 -1.47
N LEU A 259 46.34 -14.93 -0.86
CA LEU A 259 47.15 -13.77 -0.48
C LEU A 259 48.20 -14.13 0.58
N PHE A 260 47.81 -14.93 1.59
CA PHE A 260 48.77 -15.42 2.59
C PHE A 260 49.88 -16.26 1.96
N LEU A 261 49.52 -17.18 1.05
CA LEU A 261 50.50 -17.99 0.31
C LEU A 261 51.41 -17.14 -0.58
N ALA A 262 50.87 -16.14 -1.28
CA ALA A 262 51.66 -15.23 -2.10
C ALA A 262 52.65 -14.42 -1.25
N MET A 263 52.21 -13.93 -0.08
CA MET A 263 53.04 -13.17 0.84
C MET A 263 54.14 -14.04 1.46
N ALA A 264 53.84 -15.31 1.77
CA ALA A 264 54.81 -16.28 2.24
C ALA A 264 55.87 -16.62 1.17
N ALA A 265 55.46 -16.75 -0.11
CA ALA A 265 56.39 -16.96 -1.22
C ALA A 265 57.33 -15.77 -1.41
N LEU A 266 56.81 -14.54 -1.38
CA LEU A 266 57.63 -13.32 -1.46
C LEU A 266 58.63 -13.19 -0.32
N LEU A 267 58.24 -13.56 0.91
CA LEU A 267 59.15 -13.57 2.05
C LEU A 267 60.25 -14.63 1.90
N ALA A 268 59.90 -15.82 1.40
CA ALA A 268 60.88 -16.87 1.13
C ALA A 268 61.88 -16.45 0.05
N GLU A 269 61.41 -15.80 -1.02
CA GLU A 269 62.28 -15.24 -2.06
C GLU A 269 63.18 -14.13 -1.51
N ALA A 270 62.66 -13.23 -0.67
CA ALA A 270 63.45 -12.17 -0.05
C ALA A 270 64.57 -12.72 0.88
N LEU A 271 64.27 -13.77 1.64
CA LEU A 271 65.27 -14.46 2.47
C LEU A 271 66.29 -15.24 1.62
N ALA A 272 65.88 -15.83 0.49
CA ALA A 272 66.80 -16.50 -0.42
C ALA A 272 67.70 -15.50 -1.17
N ALA A 273 67.18 -14.30 -1.46
CA ALA A 273 67.87 -13.25 -2.18
C ALA A 273 68.82 -12.41 -1.30
N THR A 274 68.74 -12.52 0.04
CA THR A 274 69.73 -11.88 0.92
C THR A 274 71.12 -12.51 0.71
N PRO A 275 72.11 -11.77 0.19
CA PRO A 275 73.43 -12.32 -0.05
C PRO A 275 74.10 -12.61 1.30
N ARG A 276 74.42 -13.88 1.55
CA ARG A 276 75.27 -14.27 2.68
C ARG A 276 76.59 -13.50 2.56
N GLY A 277 76.89 -12.71 3.60
CA GLY A 277 77.94 -11.72 3.62
C GLY A 277 79.26 -12.18 2.97
N ARG A 278 79.69 -11.42 1.96
CA ARG A 278 81.05 -11.41 1.45
C ARG A 278 81.91 -10.79 2.55
N ARG A 279 82.59 -11.61 3.35
CA ARG A 279 83.58 -11.14 4.32
C ARG A 279 84.83 -10.69 3.55
N ASN A 280 85.22 -9.45 3.80
CA ASN A 280 86.19 -8.64 3.06
C ASN A 280 87.54 -9.33 2.81
N LYS A 281 88.03 -9.24 1.57
CA LYS A 281 89.44 -9.35 1.23
C LYS A 281 90.03 -7.93 1.32
N ALA A 282 90.71 -7.61 2.41
CA ALA A 282 91.54 -6.43 2.50
C ALA A 282 92.93 -6.79 1.97
N GLU A 283 93.33 -6.15 0.88
CA GLU A 283 94.69 -6.18 0.33
C GLU A 283 95.57 -5.13 1.00
N GLY A 284 96.88 -5.39 1.00
CA GLY A 284 97.97 -4.46 1.33
C GLY A 284 98.55 -4.78 2.70
N GLY A 285 99.81 -5.17 2.86
CA GLY A 285 100.99 -4.88 2.05
C GLY A 285 102.13 -4.68 3.06
N GLU A 286 103.01 -5.66 3.12
CA GLU A 286 104.19 -5.71 3.97
C GLU A 286 105.17 -4.60 3.56
N ARG A 287 105.60 -3.79 4.54
CA ARG A 287 106.87 -3.05 4.51
C ARG A 287 107.77 -3.69 5.56
N VAL A 288 108.79 -4.43 5.13
CA VAL A 288 110.23 -4.29 5.44
C VAL A 288 110.99 -5.00 4.32
#